data_AF-A0A2V8MDC5-F1
#
_entry.id   AF-A0A2V8MDC5-F1
#
_cell.length_a   1.000
_cell.length_b   1.000
_cell.length_c   1.000
_cell.angle_alpha   90.00
_cell.angle_beta   90.00
_cell.angle_gamma   90.00
#
_symmetry.space_group_name_H-M   'P 1'
#
loop_
_entity.id
_entity.type
_entity.pdbx_description
1 polymer ?
#
loop_
_entity_poly.entity_id
_entity_poly.type
_entity_poly.pdbx_seq_one_letter_code
_entity_poly.pdbx_strand_id
1 'polypeptide(L)'
;MLISRRTFMRAGTLAALFGGVPLATVNVLGQRIHTSPDESPVDQAQTNDPLSNYTKATFASYINSVFVFRVVGVRKDIEVTLMQVSDMIAAPGGECFSLLFRGGGPALRQNTYTVEHPALGTFKLFLVPVGTDDNGAQGYLATINRLSYKAAMTPPPSGKPSGKAKPTAPAQPQNKPQGTTKPADSPKPTKKKRPETNLFDTEPL
;
A
#
# COMPACT_ATOMS: atom_id res chain seq x y z
N MET A 1 10.53 35.24 3.04
CA MET A 1 9.39 34.59 3.72
C MET A 1 8.24 35.57 3.78
N LEU A 2 7.17 35.35 3.01
CA LEU A 2 5.90 36.07 3.18
C LEU A 2 4.77 35.08 2.90
N ILE A 3 4.24 34.53 3.99
CA ILE A 3 3.16 33.54 4.01
C ILE A 3 1.82 34.30 3.94
N SER A 4 1.07 34.09 2.86
CA SER A 4 -0.26 34.67 2.63
C SER A 4 -1.31 33.87 3.41
N ARG A 5 -1.73 34.40 4.57
CA ARG A 5 -2.85 33.90 5.39
C ARG A 5 -4.10 34.74 5.13
N ARG A 6 -4.93 34.29 4.20
CA ARG A 6 -6.30 34.79 3.94
C ARG A 6 -6.82 33.98 2.76
N THR A 7 -7.79 33.10 2.90
CA THR A 7 -9.20 33.50 2.99
C THR A 7 -10.00 32.28 3.44
N PHE A 8 -10.50 32.25 4.66
CA PHE A 8 -11.48 31.24 5.12
C PHE A 8 -12.76 31.98 5.46
N MET A 9 -13.67 32.07 4.49
CA MET A 9 -14.99 32.65 4.68
C MET A 9 -15.91 31.62 5.30
N ARG A 10 -16.43 32.01 6.48
CA ARG A 10 -17.48 31.38 7.26
C ARG A 10 -18.82 31.48 6.53
N ALA A 11 -19.56 30.40 6.44
CA ALA A 11 -21.02 30.33 6.25
C ALA A 11 -21.47 29.06 6.98
N GLY A 12 -22.47 29.00 7.85
CA GLY A 12 -23.52 29.93 8.27
C GLY A 12 -24.64 29.03 8.77
N THR A 13 -24.81 28.91 10.09
CA THR A 13 -25.79 28.04 10.76
C THR A 13 -27.20 28.63 10.66
N LEU A 14 -28.18 27.83 10.23
CA LEU A 14 -29.60 28.12 10.47
C LEU A 14 -30.25 26.92 11.17
N ALA A 15 -30.69 27.16 12.40
CA ALA A 15 -31.58 26.30 13.16
C ALA A 15 -33.03 26.77 12.94
N ALA A 16 -33.95 25.83 12.68
CA ALA A 16 -35.38 26.10 12.71
C ALA A 16 -36.06 25.08 13.64
N LEU A 17 -36.54 25.58 14.78
CA LEU A 17 -37.41 24.90 15.74
C LEU A 17 -38.86 25.05 15.27
N PHE A 18 -39.59 23.96 15.07
CA PHE A 18 -41.05 23.97 15.08
C PHE A 18 -41.60 22.77 15.84
N GLY A 19 -42.47 23.07 16.81
CA GLY A 19 -43.10 22.15 17.76
C GLY A 19 -44.14 21.22 17.13
N GLY A 20 -44.36 20.09 17.80
CA GLY A 20 -45.24 19.01 17.34
C GLY A 20 -46.73 19.20 17.64
N VAL A 21 -47.58 18.43 16.95
CA VAL A 21 -48.58 17.43 17.45
C VAL A 21 -48.96 16.50 16.25
N PRO A 22 -49.74 15.39 16.38
CA PRO A 22 -49.34 14.08 15.83
C PRO A 22 -50.32 13.47 14.79
N LEU A 23 -49.91 12.31 14.23
CA LEU A 23 -50.70 11.15 13.77
C LEU A 23 -52.00 11.38 12.95
N ALA A 24 -51.96 11.09 11.65
CA ALA A 24 -52.66 9.96 10.99
C ALA A 24 -52.90 10.20 9.49
N THR A 25 -52.31 9.32 8.67
CA THR A 25 -52.80 8.81 7.37
C THR A 25 -53.39 9.79 6.35
N VAL A 26 -52.61 10.08 5.30
CA VAL A 26 -53.15 10.10 3.93
C VAL A 26 -52.15 9.41 3.00
N ASN A 27 -52.50 8.20 2.57
CA ASN A 27 -51.90 7.57 1.39
C ASN A 27 -52.29 8.42 0.18
N VAL A 28 -51.40 9.28 -0.29
CA VAL A 28 -51.51 9.90 -1.62
C VAL A 28 -50.57 9.16 -2.57
N LEU A 29 -51.20 8.58 -3.59
CA LEU A 29 -50.59 7.96 -4.75
C LEU A 29 -49.42 8.78 -5.33
N GLY A 30 -48.35 8.08 -5.69
CA GLY A 30 -47.72 8.37 -6.98
C GLY A 30 -46.36 9.07 -6.98
N GLN A 31 -45.42 8.66 -6.12
CA GLN A 31 -43.99 8.76 -6.48
C GLN A 31 -43.26 7.48 -6.08
N ARG A 32 -43.18 6.54 -7.03
CA ARG A 32 -42.13 5.52 -7.04
C ARG A 32 -40.81 6.26 -7.09
N ILE A 33 -40.09 6.29 -5.97
CA ILE A 33 -38.65 6.49 -6.00
C ILE A 33 -38.11 5.34 -6.84
N HIS A 34 -37.70 5.65 -8.06
CA HIS A 34 -36.92 4.74 -8.88
C HIS A 34 -35.56 4.59 -8.22
N THR A 35 -35.47 3.68 -7.25
CA THR A 35 -34.20 3.09 -6.86
C THR A 35 -33.74 2.25 -8.05
N SER A 36 -32.84 2.82 -8.86
CA SER A 36 -32.14 2.06 -9.89
C SER A 36 -31.45 0.86 -9.22
N PRO A 37 -31.65 -0.38 -9.68
CA PRO A 37 -31.03 -1.57 -9.08
C PRO A 37 -29.52 -1.70 -9.38
N ASP A 38 -28.89 -0.66 -9.93
CA ASP A 38 -27.52 -0.70 -10.46
C ASP A 38 -26.49 -0.01 -9.56
N GLU A 39 -26.89 0.43 -8.36
CA GLU A 39 -25.91 0.79 -7.33
C GLU A 39 -25.33 -0.50 -6.73
N SER A 40 -24.26 -0.97 -7.36
CA SER A 40 -23.39 -1.98 -6.77
C SER A 40 -23.03 -1.55 -5.34
N PRO A 41 -23.18 -2.42 -4.32
CA PRO A 41 -22.90 -2.08 -2.91
C PRO A 41 -21.42 -1.75 -2.60
N VAL A 42 -20.60 -1.55 -3.62
CA VAL A 42 -19.16 -1.28 -3.53
C VAL A 42 -18.89 0.21 -3.23
N ASP A 43 -19.81 1.13 -3.59
CA ASP A 43 -19.52 2.57 -3.53
C ASP A 43 -19.77 3.22 -2.16
N GLN A 44 -20.66 2.67 -1.32
CA GLN A 44 -21.03 3.29 -0.04
C GLN A 44 -20.04 3.02 1.10
N ALA A 45 -19.24 1.95 1.01
CA ALA A 45 -18.23 1.63 2.03
C ALA A 45 -16.91 2.40 1.83
N GLN A 46 -16.58 2.79 0.58
CA GLN A 46 -15.38 3.58 0.28
C GLN A 46 -15.56 5.08 0.50
N THR A 47 -16.80 5.58 0.51
CA THR A 47 -17.12 7.02 0.62
C THR A 47 -16.83 7.61 2.00
N ASN A 48 -16.67 6.78 3.04
CA ASN A 48 -16.45 7.23 4.42
C ASN A 48 -15.07 6.88 5.01
N ASP A 49 -14.13 6.35 4.22
CA ASP A 49 -12.76 6.17 4.72
C ASP A 49 -12.03 7.52 4.75
N PRO A 50 -11.66 8.06 5.93
CA PRO A 50 -10.92 9.31 6.02
C PRO A 50 -9.62 9.28 5.22
N LEU A 51 -9.00 8.09 5.05
CA LEU A 51 -7.80 7.94 4.25
C LEU A 51 -8.02 8.42 2.81
N SER A 52 -9.18 8.17 2.21
CA SER A 52 -9.53 8.56 0.83
C SER A 52 -9.40 10.07 0.56
N ASN A 53 -9.47 10.90 1.60
CA ASN A 53 -9.38 12.36 1.49
C ASN A 53 -7.94 12.90 1.64
N TYR A 54 -6.97 12.08 2.07
CA TYR A 54 -5.59 12.52 2.32
C TYR A 54 -4.71 12.30 1.12
N THR A 55 -3.97 13.30 0.67
CA THR A 55 -3.02 13.17 -0.44
C THR A 55 -1.59 13.03 0.08
N LYS A 56 -0.63 12.78 -0.80
CA LYS A 56 0.80 12.91 -0.48
C LYS A 56 1.11 14.25 0.21
N ALA A 57 0.53 15.35 -0.27
CA ALA A 57 0.73 16.68 0.30
C ALA A 57 0.18 16.79 1.73
N THR A 58 -0.92 16.09 2.02
CA THR A 58 -1.46 15.98 3.38
C THR A 58 -0.42 15.37 4.31
N PHE A 59 0.12 14.19 3.97
CA PHE A 59 1.13 13.52 4.81
C PHE A 59 2.46 14.26 4.88
N ALA A 60 2.88 14.93 3.79
CA ALA A 60 4.11 15.72 3.78
C ALA A 60 4.09 16.86 4.81
N SER A 61 2.91 17.38 5.14
CA SER A 61 2.74 18.41 6.19
C SER A 61 2.94 17.89 7.61
N TYR A 62 2.98 16.56 7.79
CA TYR A 62 3.11 15.87 9.07
C TYR A 62 4.39 15.03 9.17
N ILE A 63 5.39 15.32 8.34
CA ILE A 63 6.73 14.74 8.52
C ILE A 63 7.27 15.17 9.89
N ASN A 64 7.91 14.23 10.60
CA ASN A 64 8.37 14.31 11.98
C ASN A 64 7.25 14.41 13.04
N SER A 65 5.98 14.20 12.68
CA SER A 65 4.92 14.06 13.67
C SER A 65 4.75 12.61 14.13
N VAL A 66 4.14 12.44 15.31
CA VAL A 66 3.91 11.14 15.93
C VAL A 66 2.55 10.58 15.51
N PHE A 67 2.56 9.32 15.09
CA PHE A 67 1.40 8.50 14.79
C PHE A 67 1.33 7.36 15.81
N VAL A 68 0.11 6.93 16.13
CA VAL A 68 -0.13 5.86 17.09
C VAL A 68 -0.72 4.66 16.38
N PHE A 69 -0.03 3.52 16.44
CA PHE A 69 -0.50 2.25 15.90
C PHE A 69 -1.24 1.47 16.99
N ARG A 70 -2.52 1.21 16.75
CA ARG A 70 -3.38 0.39 17.61
C ARG A 70 -3.31 -1.06 17.15
N VAL A 71 -2.85 -1.94 18.03
CA VAL A 71 -2.71 -3.38 17.76
C VAL A 71 -3.80 -4.13 18.51
N VAL A 72 -4.65 -4.87 17.79
CA VAL A 72 -5.71 -5.67 18.41
C VAL A 72 -5.08 -6.76 19.29
N GLY A 73 -5.53 -6.85 20.54
CA GLY A 73 -5.06 -7.85 21.51
C GLY A 73 -3.79 -7.46 22.27
N VAL A 74 -3.18 -6.31 21.99
CA VAL A 74 -2.05 -5.77 22.76
C VAL A 74 -2.53 -4.56 23.55
N ARG A 75 -2.19 -4.49 24.85
CA ARG A 75 -2.63 -3.40 25.73
C ARG A 75 -1.91 -2.08 25.50
N LYS A 76 -0.74 -2.11 24.85
CA LYS A 76 0.13 -0.96 24.66
C LYS A 76 0.08 -0.51 23.21
N ASP A 77 -0.25 0.76 23.01
CA ASP A 77 -0.15 1.40 21.71
C ASP A 77 1.31 1.64 21.33
N ILE A 78 1.57 1.69 20.04
CA ILE A 78 2.93 1.85 19.51
C ILE A 78 3.02 3.22 18.85
N GLU A 79 3.81 4.09 19.47
CA GLU A 79 4.14 5.40 18.91
C GLU A 79 5.24 5.26 17.88
N VAL A 80 5.03 5.84 16.71
CA VAL A 80 6.01 5.93 15.63
C VAL A 80 6.02 7.34 15.06
N THR A 81 7.13 7.73 14.45
CA THR A 81 7.28 9.03 13.78
C THR A 81 7.26 8.85 12.27
N LEU A 82 6.51 9.68 11.55
CA LEU A 82 6.59 9.72 10.08
C LEU A 82 7.90 10.38 9.66
N MET A 83 8.82 9.61 9.10
CA MET A 83 10.15 10.10 8.72
C MET A 83 10.19 10.64 7.30
N GLN A 84 9.45 10.01 6.38
CA GLN A 84 9.57 10.32 4.97
C GLN A 84 8.27 10.02 4.22
N VAL A 85 8.00 10.86 3.23
CA VAL A 85 6.97 10.64 2.21
C VAL A 85 7.65 10.64 0.85
N SER A 86 7.55 9.55 0.11
CA SER A 86 8.22 9.37 -1.18
C SER A 86 7.20 9.21 -2.30
N ASP A 87 7.45 9.86 -3.42
CA ASP A 87 6.64 9.66 -4.63
C ASP A 87 6.94 8.31 -5.27
N MET A 88 5.94 7.74 -5.94
CA MET A 88 6.08 6.50 -6.68
C MET A 88 5.40 6.62 -8.04
N ILE A 89 5.78 5.73 -8.97
CA ILE A 89 5.15 5.70 -10.30
C ILE A 89 3.67 5.32 -10.12
N ALA A 90 2.79 6.22 -10.54
CA ALA A 90 1.34 6.04 -10.50
C ALA A 90 0.79 5.70 -11.90
N ALA A 91 -0.38 5.05 -11.94
CA ALA A 91 -1.14 4.92 -13.17
C ALA A 91 -1.64 6.31 -13.65
N PRO A 92 -1.91 6.50 -14.95
CA PRO A 92 -2.41 7.77 -15.48
C PRO A 92 -3.62 8.30 -14.69
N GLY A 93 -3.56 9.58 -14.31
CA GLY A 93 -4.59 10.25 -13.51
C GLY A 93 -4.71 9.79 -12.05
N GLY A 94 -3.92 8.80 -11.63
CA GLY A 94 -3.88 8.29 -10.25
C GLY A 94 -2.77 8.94 -9.41
N GLU A 95 -2.61 8.44 -8.19
CA GLU A 95 -1.58 8.86 -7.23
C GLU A 95 -0.95 7.62 -6.59
N CYS A 96 0.37 7.60 -6.42
CA CYS A 96 1.08 6.51 -5.76
C CYS A 96 2.23 7.09 -4.93
N PHE A 97 2.26 6.82 -3.63
CA PHE A 97 3.31 7.30 -2.75
C PHE A 97 3.50 6.34 -1.57
N SER A 98 4.65 6.43 -0.91
CA SER A 98 4.94 5.66 0.29
C SER A 98 5.22 6.55 1.50
N LEU A 99 4.93 6.00 2.67
CA LEU A 99 5.15 6.59 3.98
C LEU A 99 6.11 5.69 4.75
N LEU A 100 7.24 6.25 5.19
CA LEU A 100 8.19 5.55 6.05
C LEU A 100 8.03 6.05 7.48
N PHE A 101 7.63 5.15 8.37
CA PHE A 101 7.55 5.39 9.80
C PHE A 101 8.74 4.77 10.51
N ARG A 102 9.13 5.37 11.63
CA ARG A 102 10.24 4.92 12.49
C ARG A 102 9.83 4.91 13.95
N GLY A 103 10.24 3.88 14.67
CA GLY A 103 10.12 3.78 16.10
C GLY A 103 9.26 2.60 16.54
N GLY A 104 8.69 2.73 17.73
CA GLY A 104 7.84 1.71 18.32
C GLY A 104 8.58 0.64 19.13
N GLY A 105 7.79 -0.17 19.83
CA GLY A 105 8.24 -1.29 20.65
C GLY A 105 8.64 -2.52 19.80
N PRO A 106 8.24 -3.75 20.18
CA PRO A 106 8.61 -4.93 19.41
C PRO A 106 8.13 -4.84 17.96
N ALA A 107 8.91 -5.40 17.04
CA ALA A 107 8.63 -5.35 15.61
C ALA A 107 7.23 -5.89 15.29
N LEU A 108 6.41 -5.04 14.67
CA LEU A 108 5.10 -5.46 14.16
C LEU A 108 5.25 -6.35 12.93
N ARG A 109 4.36 -7.33 12.83
CA ARG A 109 4.23 -8.14 11.62
C ARG A 109 3.58 -7.31 10.51
N GLN A 110 3.71 -7.78 9.28
CA GLN A 110 2.99 -7.20 8.17
C GLN A 110 1.47 -7.40 8.35
N ASN A 111 0.71 -6.33 8.46
CA ASN A 111 -0.75 -6.36 8.59
C ASN A 111 -1.37 -4.98 8.35
N THR A 112 -2.69 -4.91 8.30
CA THR A 112 -3.45 -3.67 8.38
C THR A 112 -3.67 -3.27 9.83
N TYR A 113 -3.14 -2.11 10.22
CA TYR A 113 -3.26 -1.56 11.55
C TYR A 113 -4.15 -0.32 11.54
N THR A 114 -4.87 -0.13 12.65
CA THR A 114 -5.54 1.15 12.90
C THR A 114 -4.48 2.16 13.34
N VAL A 115 -4.41 3.27 12.63
CA VAL A 115 -3.46 4.37 12.82
C VAL A 115 -4.24 5.59 13.27
N GLU A 116 -3.74 6.26 14.29
CA GLU A 116 -4.32 7.47 14.85
C GLU A 116 -3.30 8.61 14.79
N HIS A 117 -3.77 9.80 14.40
CA HIS A 117 -2.98 11.03 14.42
C HIS A 117 -3.88 12.21 14.81
N PRO A 118 -3.45 13.12 15.70
CA PRO A 118 -4.32 14.16 16.26
C PRO A 118 -5.06 15.03 15.23
N ALA A 119 -4.41 15.33 14.10
CA ALA A 119 -5.00 16.17 13.04
C ALA A 119 -5.63 15.38 11.87
N LEU A 120 -5.32 14.09 11.74
CA LEU A 120 -5.82 13.23 10.65
C LEU A 120 -6.85 12.20 11.15
N GLY A 121 -7.21 12.25 12.43
CA GLY A 121 -8.11 11.29 13.04
C GLY A 121 -7.57 9.86 12.97
N THR A 122 -8.49 8.92 12.75
CA THR A 122 -8.23 7.49 12.82
C THR A 122 -8.56 6.83 11.49
N PHE A 123 -7.61 6.07 10.95
CA PHE A 123 -7.74 5.36 9.67
C PHE A 123 -6.96 4.05 9.71
N LYS A 124 -6.98 3.28 8.63
CA LYS A 124 -6.27 1.99 8.55
C LYS A 124 -5.16 2.06 7.51
N LEU A 125 -3.96 1.59 7.87
CA LEU A 125 -2.84 1.43 6.94
C LEU A 125 -2.35 -0.01 6.92
N PHE A 126 -2.05 -0.52 5.72
CA PHE A 126 -1.28 -1.73 5.56
C PHE A 126 0.20 -1.41 5.76
N LEU A 127 0.78 -1.96 6.82
CA LEU A 127 2.15 -1.70 7.23
C LEU A 127 3.02 -2.93 6.98
N VAL A 128 4.21 -2.70 6.45
CA VAL A 128 5.25 -3.71 6.22
C VAL A 128 6.48 -3.34 7.05
N PRO A 129 7.01 -4.23 7.91
CA PRO A 129 8.27 -3.97 8.59
C PRO A 129 9.43 -3.96 7.59
N VAL A 130 10.32 -2.96 7.67
CA VAL A 130 11.48 -2.81 6.77
C VAL A 130 12.84 -2.97 7.47
N GLY A 131 12.83 -3.61 8.65
CA GLY A 131 14.01 -3.77 9.50
C GLY A 131 14.26 -2.57 10.41
N THR A 132 15.37 -2.61 11.14
CA THR A 132 15.80 -1.52 12.04
C THR A 132 16.79 -0.61 11.34
N ASP A 133 16.81 0.67 11.71
CA ASP A 133 17.86 1.60 11.29
C ASP A 133 19.17 1.38 12.05
N ASP A 134 20.20 2.19 11.74
CA ASP A 134 21.52 2.14 12.38
C ASP A 134 21.46 2.39 13.90
N ASN A 135 20.40 3.03 14.39
CA ASN A 135 20.16 3.28 15.81
C ASN A 135 19.28 2.19 16.47
N GLY A 136 18.94 1.12 15.74
CA GLY A 136 18.12 0.01 16.21
C GLY A 136 16.61 0.29 16.24
N ALA A 137 16.15 1.43 15.74
CA ALA A 137 14.72 1.75 15.71
C ALA A 137 14.03 1.04 14.53
N GLN A 138 12.91 0.35 14.81
CA GLN A 138 12.16 -0.37 13.79
C GLN A 138 11.52 0.58 12.77
N GLY A 139 11.66 0.26 11.48
CA GLY A 139 11.01 0.94 10.37
C GLY A 139 9.77 0.21 9.88
N TYR A 140 8.78 0.98 9.42
CA TYR A 140 7.55 0.48 8.80
C TYR A 140 7.22 1.26 7.54
N LEU A 141 6.84 0.57 6.46
CA LEU A 141 6.44 1.17 5.20
C LEU A 141 4.94 0.99 4.98
N ALA A 142 4.26 2.05 4.56
CA ALA A 142 2.93 2.00 3.98
C ALA A 142 3.00 2.52 2.55
N THR A 143 2.34 1.84 1.60
CA THR A 143 2.21 2.33 0.21
C THR A 143 0.74 2.61 -0.07
N ILE A 144 0.45 3.81 -0.54
CA ILE A 144 -0.88 4.25 -0.91
C ILE A 144 -0.90 4.38 -2.44
N ASN A 145 -1.77 3.61 -3.09
CA ASN A 145 -1.99 3.64 -4.52
C ASN A 145 -3.47 3.92 -4.80
N ARG A 146 -3.75 5.01 -5.51
CA ARG A 146 -5.09 5.43 -5.92
C ARG A 146 -5.18 5.40 -7.43
N LEU A 147 -6.04 4.51 -7.92
CA LEU A 147 -6.33 4.38 -9.33
C LEU A 147 -7.37 5.43 -9.73
N SER A 148 -7.19 6.03 -10.89
CA SER A 148 -8.23 6.88 -11.47
C SER A 148 -9.20 6.03 -12.28
N TYR A 149 -10.49 6.12 -11.96
CA TYR A 149 -11.53 5.36 -12.64
C TYR A 149 -11.62 5.72 -14.13
N LYS A 150 -11.44 7.01 -14.47
CA LYS A 150 -11.40 7.46 -15.88
C LYS A 150 -10.26 6.84 -16.68
N ALA A 151 -9.07 6.67 -16.10
CA ALA A 151 -7.97 6.01 -16.81
C ALA A 151 -8.13 4.48 -16.84
N ALA A 152 -8.66 3.87 -15.78
CA ALA A 152 -8.92 2.43 -15.77
C ALA A 152 -9.95 2.00 -16.83
N MET A 153 -10.89 2.88 -17.17
CA MET A 153 -11.93 2.64 -18.18
C MET A 153 -11.56 3.07 -19.59
N THR A 154 -10.46 3.80 -19.77
CA THR A 154 -9.96 4.11 -21.11
C THR A 154 -9.00 3.00 -21.51
N PRO A 155 -9.40 2.05 -22.38
CA PRO A 155 -8.47 1.04 -22.84
C PRO A 155 -7.25 1.73 -23.48
N PRO A 156 -6.04 1.18 -23.34
CA PRO A 156 -4.88 1.69 -24.06
C PRO A 156 -5.25 1.79 -25.54
N PRO A 157 -4.85 2.85 -26.26
CA PRO A 157 -5.16 2.97 -27.68
C PRO A 157 -4.68 1.68 -28.34
N SER A 158 -5.63 0.93 -28.90
CA SER A 158 -5.36 -0.25 -29.70
C SER A 158 -4.61 0.22 -30.93
N GLY A 159 -3.29 0.33 -30.80
CA GLY A 159 -2.39 0.50 -31.92
C GLY A 159 -2.64 -0.69 -32.84
N LYS A 160 -3.37 -0.47 -33.92
CA LYS A 160 -3.40 -1.40 -35.05
C LYS A 160 -1.93 -1.70 -35.38
N PRO A 161 -1.49 -2.96 -35.45
CA PRO A 161 -0.21 -3.29 -36.06
C PRO A 161 -0.33 -3.03 -37.57
N SER A 162 -0.15 -1.77 -37.95
CA SER A 162 0.09 -1.36 -39.33
C SER A 162 1.57 -1.56 -39.60
N GLY A 163 1.92 -2.74 -40.08
CA GLY A 163 3.27 -3.04 -40.53
C GLY A 163 3.43 -4.49 -40.93
N LYS A 164 3.07 -4.80 -42.17
CA LYS A 164 3.54 -6.02 -42.85
C LYS A 164 5.07 -5.96 -42.95
N ALA A 165 5.78 -6.49 -41.95
CA ALA A 165 7.18 -6.86 -42.09
C ALA A 165 7.23 -8.31 -42.59
N LYS A 166 7.62 -8.47 -43.85
CA LYS A 166 7.98 -9.73 -44.50
C LYS A 166 9.06 -10.45 -43.67
N PRO A 167 8.98 -11.78 -43.44
CA PRO A 167 10.05 -12.50 -42.77
C PRO A 167 11.27 -12.50 -43.70
N THR A 168 12.32 -11.80 -43.29
CA THR A 168 13.64 -11.92 -43.92
C THR A 168 14.50 -12.69 -42.94
N ALA A 169 14.98 -13.86 -43.36
CA ALA A 169 15.83 -14.74 -42.56
C ALA A 169 17.08 -14.00 -42.04
N PRO A 170 17.59 -14.33 -40.84
CA PRO A 170 18.77 -13.66 -40.32
C PRO A 170 20.01 -14.05 -41.13
N ALA A 171 20.65 -13.03 -41.71
CA ALA A 171 22.02 -13.11 -42.22
C ALA A 171 22.99 -13.28 -41.03
N GLN A 172 23.76 -14.34 -41.13
CA GLN A 172 24.81 -14.79 -40.22
C GLN A 172 26.06 -13.91 -40.37
N PRO A 173 26.65 -13.35 -39.30
CA PRO A 173 28.03 -12.88 -39.37
C PRO A 173 28.98 -14.06 -39.22
N GLN A 174 29.72 -14.37 -40.28
CA GLN A 174 30.92 -15.20 -40.21
C GLN A 174 31.98 -14.48 -39.36
N ASN A 175 32.54 -15.19 -38.38
CA ASN A 175 33.96 -15.10 -38.06
C ASN A 175 34.46 -16.50 -37.64
N LYS A 176 35.47 -16.99 -38.36
CA LYS A 176 36.19 -18.26 -38.23
C LYS A 176 37.69 -17.90 -38.08
N PRO A 177 38.61 -18.83 -37.79
CA PRO A 177 38.78 -19.77 -36.67
C PRO A 177 40.08 -19.50 -35.88
N GLN A 178 40.22 -20.04 -34.66
CA GLN A 178 41.46 -20.75 -34.33
C GLN A 178 41.27 -21.73 -33.16
N GLY A 179 41.77 -22.95 -33.37
CA GLY A 179 41.41 -24.13 -32.59
C GLY A 179 42.29 -24.40 -31.39
N THR A 180 41.77 -25.25 -30.51
CA THR A 180 42.55 -25.97 -29.49
C THR A 180 41.88 -27.30 -29.17
N THR A 181 42.66 -28.34 -29.45
CA THR A 181 42.78 -29.69 -28.85
C THR A 181 41.84 -30.14 -27.71
N LYS A 182 41.26 -31.34 -27.92
CA LYS A 182 40.90 -32.47 -27.02
C LYS A 182 41.92 -32.72 -25.87
N PRO A 183 41.73 -33.66 -24.88
CA PRO A 183 40.55 -34.31 -24.24
C PRO A 183 40.54 -34.15 -22.69
N ALA A 184 39.49 -34.63 -22.00
CA ALA A 184 39.55 -35.76 -21.04
C ALA A 184 38.57 -35.67 -19.85
N ASP A 185 37.74 -36.73 -19.78
CA ASP A 185 37.23 -37.46 -18.61
C ASP A 185 36.61 -36.74 -17.40
N SER A 186 35.30 -36.96 -17.29
CA SER A 186 34.55 -37.06 -16.03
C SER A 186 35.00 -38.28 -15.21
N PRO A 187 34.80 -38.24 -13.88
CA PRO A 187 34.19 -39.40 -13.23
C PRO A 187 32.99 -39.09 -12.32
N LYS A 188 32.15 -40.12 -12.24
CA LYS A 188 30.83 -40.31 -11.60
C LYS A 188 30.93 -40.44 -10.06
N PRO A 189 29.85 -40.18 -9.28
CA PRO A 189 29.89 -40.20 -7.82
C PRO A 189 29.74 -41.63 -7.23
N THR A 190 30.57 -41.96 -6.23
CA THR A 190 30.56 -43.23 -5.49
C THR A 190 30.07 -43.06 -4.04
N LYS A 191 29.19 -43.98 -3.63
CA LYS A 191 28.67 -44.21 -2.26
C LYS A 191 29.75 -44.69 -1.28
N LYS A 192 29.64 -44.32 0.02
CA LYS A 192 30.00 -45.05 1.28
C LYS A 192 30.43 -44.06 2.38
N LYS A 193 30.32 -44.26 3.70
CA LYS A 193 29.71 -45.23 4.63
C LYS A 193 29.87 -44.59 6.04
N ARG A 194 28.95 -44.85 6.96
CA ARG A 194 29.07 -44.57 8.41
C ARG A 194 30.27 -45.33 9.02
N PRO A 195 30.89 -44.81 10.09
CA PRO A 195 31.19 -45.67 11.23
C PRO A 195 30.75 -45.07 12.59
N GLU A 196 30.25 -45.97 13.44
CA GLU A 196 30.27 -45.88 14.91
C GLU A 196 31.75 -46.07 15.36
N THR A 197 32.23 -45.77 16.58
CA THR A 197 31.71 -46.11 17.92
C THR A 197 32.60 -45.47 19.01
N ASN A 198 32.03 -45.36 20.23
CA ASN A 198 32.66 -45.52 21.56
C ASN A 198 33.47 -44.35 22.19
N LEU A 199 33.52 -44.10 23.52
CA LEU A 199 32.89 -44.63 24.75
C LEU A 199 33.65 -44.00 25.98
N PHE A 200 32.94 -43.62 27.07
CA PHE A 200 33.41 -43.15 28.42
C PHE A 200 34.18 -41.80 28.47
N ASP A 201 34.02 -40.86 29.42
CA ASP A 201 33.81 -40.87 30.89
C ASP A 201 32.89 -39.69 31.33
N THR A 202 31.89 -39.84 32.22
CA THR A 202 31.88 -39.91 33.71
C THR A 202 32.12 -38.57 34.47
N GLU A 203 31.02 -37.81 34.66
CA GLU A 203 30.52 -37.19 35.92
C GLU A 203 31.32 -36.13 36.75
N PRO A 204 30.78 -35.51 37.84
CA PRO A 204 30.70 -34.04 38.01
C PRO A 204 31.44 -33.50 39.25
N LEU A 205 31.33 -32.19 39.51
CA LEU A 205 31.30 -31.56 40.85
C LEU A 205 30.73 -30.13 40.76
#